data_AF-H8MQE0-F1
#
_entry.id   AF-H8MQE0-F1
#
_cell.length_a   1.000
_cell.length_b   1.000
_cell.length_c   1.000
_cell.angle_alpha   90.00
_cell.angle_beta   90.00
_cell.angle_gamma   90.00
#
_symmetry.space_group_name_H-M   'P 1'
#
loop_
_entity.id
_entity.type
_entity.pdbx_description
1 polymer ?
#
loop_
_entity_poly.entity_id
_entity_poly.type
_entity_poly.pdbx_seq_one_letter_code
_entity_poly.pdbx_strand_id
1 'polypeptide(L)'
;MNGEAFVRIAVESRDGAGVESALRECLGLRGDLSEASVLGFHVSVEDLSAQLAYTRAFLRTHRLEDEVADAWELELDAFVVEVQIFGQRECFGKEMDAVLGDQLGRALSVRLSCRTLVSLQGGEVLLRAYDRGVMIRDLRERYASFLAGSSWLPARGLSK
;
A
#
# COMPACT_ATOMS: atom_id res chain seq x y z
N MET A 1 -3.54 -18.06 8.20
CA MET A 1 -4.08 -16.97 9.03
C MET A 1 -4.35 -15.81 8.08
N ASN A 2 -5.60 -15.54 7.75
CA ASN A 2 -5.94 -14.40 6.88
C ASN A 2 -6.22 -13.20 7.79
N GLY A 3 -5.15 -12.52 8.22
CA GLY A 3 -5.25 -11.21 8.86
C GLY A 3 -5.48 -10.13 7.80
N GLU A 4 -6.05 -9.00 8.20
CA GLU A 4 -6.10 -7.79 7.35
C GLU A 4 -4.73 -7.12 7.35
N ALA A 5 -4.21 -6.75 6.16
CA ALA A 5 -2.93 -6.04 6.06
C ALA A 5 -3.09 -4.60 6.54
N PHE A 6 -2.37 -4.20 7.58
CA PHE A 6 -2.46 -2.84 8.10
C PHE A 6 -1.51 -1.86 7.38
N VAL A 7 -0.48 -2.38 6.70
CA VAL A 7 0.36 -1.63 5.74
C VAL A 7 0.34 -2.37 4.40
N ARG A 8 0.17 -1.61 3.32
CA ARG A 8 0.40 -2.09 1.95
C ARG A 8 1.33 -1.14 1.22
N ILE A 9 2.26 -1.69 0.45
CA ILE A 9 3.23 -0.94 -0.33
C ILE A 9 3.16 -1.44 -1.77
N ALA A 10 2.54 -0.67 -2.66
CA ALA A 10 2.57 -0.96 -4.09
C ALA A 10 3.90 -0.47 -4.67
N VAL A 11 4.56 -1.30 -5.47
CA VAL A 11 5.88 -1.05 -6.02
C VAL A 11 5.78 -0.91 -7.53
N GLU A 12 6.42 0.10 -8.08
CA GLU A 12 6.51 0.34 -9.52
C GLU A 12 7.45 -0.68 -10.19
N SER A 13 7.02 -1.94 -10.23
CA SER A 13 7.77 -3.06 -10.79
C SER A 13 6.81 -4.16 -11.21
N ARG A 14 7.25 -4.97 -12.19
CA ARG A 14 6.61 -6.24 -12.57
C ARG A 14 7.39 -7.46 -12.10
N ASP A 15 8.56 -7.24 -11.51
CA ASP A 15 9.45 -8.29 -11.02
C ASP A 15 9.19 -8.56 -9.54
N GLY A 16 8.21 -9.41 -9.24
CA GLY A 16 7.88 -9.80 -7.87
C GLY A 16 9.05 -10.44 -7.13
N ALA A 17 9.89 -11.23 -7.81
CA ALA A 17 11.06 -11.87 -7.20
C ALA A 17 12.14 -10.85 -6.82
N GLY A 18 12.36 -9.84 -7.68
CA GLY A 18 13.22 -8.70 -7.38
C GLY A 18 12.74 -7.90 -6.17
N VAL A 19 11.43 -7.68 -6.06
CA VAL A 19 10.81 -7.02 -4.89
C VAL A 19 10.99 -7.85 -3.63
N GLU A 20 10.75 -9.15 -3.66
CA GLU A 20 11.01 -10.04 -2.52
C GLU A 20 12.48 -10.00 -2.07
N SER A 21 13.42 -10.05 -3.02
CA SER A 21 14.86 -9.98 -2.71
C SER A 21 15.22 -8.66 -2.03
N ALA A 22 14.75 -7.54 -2.58
CA ALA A 22 14.99 -6.22 -1.99
C ALA A 22 14.37 -6.11 -0.59
N LEU A 23 13.17 -6.66 -0.39
CA LEU A 23 12.48 -6.67 0.88
C LEU A 23 13.23 -7.50 1.95
N ARG A 24 13.72 -8.68 1.58
CA ARG A 24 14.58 -9.51 2.46
C ARG A 24 15.82 -8.73 2.89
N GLU A 25 16.49 -8.05 1.96
CA GLU A 25 17.66 -7.22 2.26
C GLU A 25 17.31 -6.06 3.19
N CYS A 26 16.23 -5.31 2.92
CA CYS A 26 15.78 -4.19 3.76
C CYS A 26 15.45 -4.63 5.19
N LEU A 27 14.91 -5.83 5.36
CA LEU A 27 14.55 -6.39 6.67
C LEU A 27 15.69 -7.16 7.34
N GLY A 28 16.83 -7.32 6.67
CA GLY A 28 17.95 -8.13 7.18
C GLY A 28 17.63 -9.62 7.32
N LEU A 29 16.68 -10.12 6.54
CA LEU A 29 16.20 -11.50 6.59
C LEU A 29 17.08 -12.45 5.76
N ARG A 30 17.24 -13.68 6.25
CA ARG A 30 17.85 -14.80 5.50
C ARG A 30 16.81 -15.91 5.37
N GLY A 31 16.65 -16.46 4.16
CA GLY A 31 15.68 -17.53 3.90
C GLY A 31 14.35 -17.06 3.30
N ASP A 32 13.32 -17.90 3.37
CA ASP A 32 12.02 -17.63 2.75
C ASP A 32 11.20 -16.58 3.55
N LEU A 33 10.45 -15.73 2.84
CA LEU A 33 9.57 -14.71 3.44
C LEU A 33 8.35 -15.35 4.09
N SER A 34 7.89 -16.49 3.58
CA SER A 34 6.74 -17.23 4.12
C SER A 34 6.93 -17.69 5.58
N GLU A 35 8.19 -17.84 6.01
CA GLU A 35 8.58 -18.24 7.37
C GLU A 35 9.12 -17.05 8.20
N ALA A 36 9.34 -15.90 7.57
CA ALA A 36 9.95 -14.75 8.21
C ALA A 36 8.91 -13.98 9.04
N SER A 37 9.02 -14.10 10.37
CA SER A 37 8.41 -13.12 11.28
C SER A 37 9.45 -12.09 11.69
N VAL A 38 9.26 -10.83 11.34
CA VAL A 38 10.06 -9.72 11.87
C VAL A 38 9.25 -9.10 12.99
N LEU A 39 9.70 -9.21 14.25
CA LEU A 39 9.01 -8.62 15.41
C LEU A 39 7.53 -9.05 15.56
N GLY A 40 7.14 -10.23 15.05
CA GLY A 40 5.75 -10.71 15.04
C GLY A 40 4.90 -10.22 13.85
N PHE A 41 5.53 -9.54 12.89
CA PHE A 41 4.92 -9.19 11.60
C PHE A 41 5.14 -10.29 10.57
N HIS A 42 4.10 -10.58 9.80
CA HIS A 42 4.15 -11.38 8.59
C HIS A 42 4.19 -10.46 7.37
N VAL A 43 4.96 -10.85 6.37
CA VAL A 43 5.13 -10.07 5.16
C VAL A 43 4.87 -10.97 3.96
N SER A 44 4.04 -10.51 3.02
CA SER A 44 3.82 -11.17 1.74
C SER A 44 4.10 -10.22 0.58
N VAL A 45 4.42 -10.79 -0.58
CA VAL A 45 4.54 -10.07 -1.85
C VAL A 45 3.56 -10.70 -2.82
N GLU A 46 2.69 -9.90 -3.41
CA GLU A 46 1.64 -10.33 -4.33
C GLU A 46 1.79 -9.63 -5.68
N ASP A 47 1.59 -10.39 -6.77
CA ASP A 47 1.43 -9.83 -8.11
C ASP A 47 -0.05 -9.62 -8.41
N LEU A 48 -0.45 -8.35 -8.48
CA LEU A 48 -1.82 -7.90 -8.72
C LEU A 48 -2.11 -7.67 -10.21
N SER A 49 -1.18 -7.98 -11.13
CA SER A 49 -1.31 -7.71 -12.57
C SER A 49 -2.64 -8.19 -13.15
N ALA A 50 -3.03 -9.42 -12.84
CA ALA A 50 -4.26 -10.02 -13.36
C ALA A 50 -5.52 -9.35 -12.77
N GLN A 51 -5.50 -9.01 -11.48
CA GLN A 51 -6.62 -8.42 -10.77
C GLN A 51 -6.86 -6.97 -11.22
N LEU A 52 -5.78 -6.22 -11.47
CA LEU A 52 -5.84 -4.87 -12.03
C LEU A 52 -6.32 -4.88 -13.47
N ALA A 53 -5.84 -5.83 -14.29
CA ALA A 53 -6.32 -6.00 -15.66
C ALA A 53 -7.82 -6.30 -15.70
N TYR A 54 -8.30 -7.20 -14.83
CA TYR A 54 -9.72 -7.50 -14.69
C TYR A 54 -10.53 -6.28 -14.23
N THR A 55 -10.08 -5.59 -13.18
CA THR A 55 -10.76 -4.39 -12.65
C THR A 55 -10.92 -3.32 -13.72
N ARG A 56 -9.89 -3.08 -14.53
CA ARG A 56 -9.99 -2.13 -15.66
C ARG A 56 -10.98 -2.60 -16.71
N ALA A 57 -10.91 -3.86 -17.12
CA ALA A 57 -11.86 -4.40 -18.10
C ALA A 57 -13.30 -4.24 -17.62
N PHE A 58 -13.54 -4.47 -16.33
CA PHE A 58 -14.83 -4.24 -15.68
C PHE A 58 -15.25 -2.76 -15.74
N LEU A 59 -14.41 -1.84 -15.26
CA LEU A 59 -14.72 -0.40 -15.26
C LEU A 59 -15.05 0.11 -16.67
N ARG A 60 -14.28 -0.32 -17.68
CA ARG A 60 -14.53 0.01 -19.10
C ARG A 60 -15.86 -0.52 -19.59
N THR A 61 -16.13 -1.81 -19.33
CA THR A 61 -17.36 -2.49 -19.75
C THR A 61 -18.59 -1.80 -19.17
N HIS A 62 -18.48 -1.28 -17.95
CA HIS A 62 -19.57 -0.63 -17.22
C HIS A 62 -19.56 0.91 -17.29
N ARG A 63 -18.63 1.53 -18.04
CA ARG A 63 -18.49 3.00 -18.18
C ARG A 63 -18.34 3.73 -16.83
N LEU A 64 -17.57 3.15 -15.91
CA LEU A 64 -17.31 3.68 -14.56
C LEU A 64 -15.92 4.33 -14.45
N GLU A 65 -15.30 4.69 -15.58
CA GLU A 65 -13.92 5.20 -15.62
C GLU A 65 -13.79 6.55 -14.89
N ASP A 66 -14.83 7.39 -14.98
CA ASP A 66 -14.86 8.74 -14.42
C ASP A 66 -14.99 8.76 -12.88
N GLU A 67 -15.50 7.69 -12.25
CA GLU A 67 -15.59 7.60 -10.78
C GLU A 67 -14.23 7.44 -10.10
N VAL A 68 -13.18 7.16 -10.88
CA VAL A 68 -11.81 6.88 -10.41
C VAL A 68 -10.82 7.97 -10.85
N ALA A 69 -11.28 9.02 -11.52
CA ALA A 69 -10.45 9.99 -12.25
C ALA A 69 -9.33 10.66 -11.41
N ASP A 70 -9.51 10.83 -10.10
CA ASP A 70 -8.49 11.41 -9.20
C ASP A 70 -7.36 10.44 -8.80
N ALA A 71 -7.57 9.12 -8.91
CA ALA A 71 -6.55 8.12 -8.58
C ALA A 71 -5.54 7.91 -9.73
N TRP A 72 -5.82 8.43 -10.93
CA TRP A 72 -5.06 8.19 -12.17
C TRP A 72 -3.91 9.18 -12.42
N GLU A 73 -3.73 10.22 -11.59
CA GLU A 73 -2.55 11.10 -11.68
C GLU A 73 -1.23 10.33 -11.43
N LEU A 74 -1.31 9.19 -10.73
CA LEU A 74 -0.24 8.21 -10.64
C LEU A 74 -0.51 7.15 -11.71
N GLU A 75 0.48 6.79 -12.53
CA GLU A 75 0.39 5.69 -13.48
C GLU A 75 0.27 4.34 -12.73
N LEU A 76 -0.88 4.07 -12.10
CA LEU A 76 -1.12 2.90 -11.25
C LEU A 76 -0.92 1.57 -12.00
N ASP A 77 -0.98 1.59 -13.34
CA ASP A 77 -0.56 0.51 -14.24
C ASP A 77 0.85 -0.01 -14.01
N ALA A 78 1.74 0.85 -13.51
CA ALA A 78 3.11 0.48 -13.24
C ALA A 78 3.27 -0.19 -11.85
N PHE A 79 2.28 -0.07 -10.97
CA PHE A 79 2.30 -0.56 -9.60
C PHE A 79 1.54 -1.88 -9.44
N VAL A 80 2.08 -2.95 -10.03
CA VAL A 80 1.41 -4.26 -10.06
C VAL A 80 1.92 -5.23 -8.99
N VAL A 81 3.05 -4.96 -8.35
CA VAL A 81 3.53 -5.75 -7.22
C VAL A 81 3.16 -5.05 -5.92
N GLU A 82 2.52 -5.74 -4.99
CA GLU A 82 2.15 -5.23 -3.68
C GLU A 82 2.85 -6.00 -2.57
N VAL A 83 3.46 -5.28 -1.64
CA VAL A 83 3.96 -5.82 -0.37
C VAL A 83 2.90 -5.59 0.69
N GLN A 84 2.45 -6.66 1.35
CA GLN A 84 1.45 -6.58 2.41
C GLN A 84 2.08 -6.98 3.75
N ILE A 85 1.78 -6.21 4.79
CA ILE A 85 2.28 -6.47 6.15
C ILE A 85 1.11 -6.71 7.09
N PHE A 86 1.19 -7.83 7.81
CA PHE A 86 0.17 -8.33 8.72
C PHE A 86 0.77 -8.67 10.08
N GLY A 87 -0.08 -8.79 11.10
CA GLY A 87 0.36 -9.10 12.46
C GLY A 87 -0.75 -8.83 13.48
N GLN A 88 -0.46 -9.08 14.75
CA GLN A 88 -1.39 -8.75 15.83
C GLN A 88 -1.37 -7.24 16.08
N ARG A 89 -2.35 -6.50 15.53
CA ARG A 89 -2.48 -5.04 15.71
C ARG A 89 -2.56 -4.63 17.18
N GLU A 90 -3.02 -5.52 18.05
CA GLU A 90 -3.10 -5.27 19.50
C GLU A 90 -1.72 -5.04 20.13
N CYS A 91 -0.64 -5.51 19.49
CA CYS A 91 0.73 -5.33 19.97
C CYS A 91 1.36 -3.98 19.53
N PHE A 92 0.77 -3.28 18.55
CA PHE A 92 1.38 -2.10 17.92
C PHE A 92 0.34 -0.99 17.69
N GLY A 93 0.61 0.22 18.18
CA GLY A 93 -0.28 1.36 17.94
C GLY A 93 -0.27 1.83 16.48
N LYS A 94 -1.33 2.55 16.04
CA LYS A 94 -1.47 3.10 14.66
C LYS A 94 -0.27 3.94 14.19
N GLU A 95 0.46 4.55 15.11
CA GLU A 95 1.67 5.32 14.81
C GLU A 95 2.81 4.42 14.30
N MET A 96 2.89 3.17 14.79
CA MET A 96 3.87 2.19 14.33
C MET A 96 3.59 1.76 12.89
N ASP A 97 2.32 1.56 12.52
CA ASP A 97 1.91 1.23 11.14
C ASP A 97 2.46 2.29 10.15
N ALA A 98 2.33 3.57 10.52
CA ALA A 98 2.79 4.69 9.69
C ALA A 98 4.33 4.76 9.58
N VAL A 99 5.04 4.58 10.70
CA VAL A 99 6.51 4.55 10.71
C VAL A 99 7.02 3.38 9.88
N LEU A 100 6.43 2.19 10.04
CA LEU A 100 6.81 1.00 9.32
C LEU A 100 6.60 1.17 7.81
N GLY A 101 5.42 1.63 7.40
CA GLY A 101 5.11 1.91 6.01
C GLY A 101 6.05 2.93 5.38
N ASP A 102 6.36 4.02 6.08
CA ASP A 102 7.28 5.05 5.59
C ASP A 102 8.70 4.53 5.40
N GLN A 103 9.24 3.83 6.41
CA GLN A 103 10.62 3.35 6.36
C GLN A 103 10.79 2.30 5.27
N LEU A 104 9.87 1.36 5.16
CA LEU A 104 9.92 0.31 4.13
C LEU A 104 9.65 0.85 2.73
N GLY A 105 8.64 1.72 2.57
CA GLY A 105 8.35 2.35 1.28
C GLY A 105 9.55 3.14 0.76
N ARG A 106 10.21 3.91 1.64
CA ARG A 106 11.45 4.63 1.35
C ARG A 106 12.58 3.67 0.98
N ALA A 107 12.85 2.67 1.81
CA ALA A 107 13.96 1.74 1.59
C ALA A 107 13.82 0.96 0.28
N LEU A 108 12.62 0.47 -0.03
CA LEU A 108 12.33 -0.23 -1.29
C LEU A 108 12.52 0.69 -2.49
N SER A 109 12.02 1.93 -2.44
CA SER A 109 12.18 2.88 -3.54
C SER A 109 13.65 3.21 -3.85
N VAL A 110 14.51 3.26 -2.83
CA VAL A 110 15.97 3.39 -3.00
C VAL A 110 16.54 2.12 -3.63
N ARG A 111 16.24 0.97 -3.02
CA ARG A 111 16.87 -0.30 -3.37
C ARG A 111 16.54 -0.78 -4.78
N LEU A 112 15.31 -0.52 -5.21
CA LEU A 112 14.80 -0.89 -6.54
C LEU A 112 14.92 0.26 -7.55
N SER A 113 15.30 1.46 -7.10
CA SER A 113 15.40 2.66 -7.95
C SER A 113 14.11 2.99 -8.72
N CYS A 114 12.96 2.76 -8.08
CA CYS A 114 11.62 2.93 -8.64
C CYS A 114 10.70 3.67 -7.65
N ARG A 115 9.48 4.02 -8.10
CA ARG A 115 8.48 4.59 -7.20
C ARG A 115 7.83 3.51 -6.30
N THR A 116 7.40 3.92 -5.11
CA THR A 116 6.57 3.10 -4.22
C THR A 116 5.40 3.91 -3.67
N LEU A 117 4.25 3.27 -3.46
CA LEU A 117 3.05 3.85 -2.89
C LEU A 117 2.68 3.11 -1.60
N VAL A 118 2.70 3.83 -0.49
CA VAL A 118 2.31 3.29 0.81
C VAL A 118 0.85 3.63 1.05
N SER A 119 0.06 2.64 1.45
CA SER A 119 -1.29 2.80 1.98
C SER A 119 -1.43 2.10 3.34
N LEU A 120 -2.14 2.75 4.25
CA LEU A 120 -2.38 2.25 5.60
C LEU A 120 -3.87 1.94 5.77
N GLN A 121 -4.20 0.82 6.40
CA GLN A 121 -5.59 0.44 6.66
C GLN A 121 -6.04 0.93 8.04
N GLY A 122 -7.20 1.59 8.14
CA GLY A 122 -7.74 2.02 9.45
C GLY A 122 -8.68 3.23 9.46
N GLY A 123 -9.30 3.56 8.33
CA GLY A 123 -10.28 4.65 8.20
C GLY A 123 -9.74 5.96 7.63
N GLU A 124 -8.43 6.08 7.44
CA GLU A 124 -7.77 7.19 6.74
C GLU A 124 -6.81 6.58 5.74
N VAL A 125 -7.14 6.64 4.44
CA VAL A 125 -6.24 6.18 3.38
C VAL A 125 -5.10 7.18 3.29
N LEU A 126 -4.04 6.93 4.06
CA LEU A 126 -2.79 7.67 3.98
C LEU A 126 -2.03 7.14 2.78
N LEU A 127 -2.10 7.86 1.67
CA LEU A 127 -1.33 7.56 0.45
C LEU A 127 -0.08 8.42 0.42
N ARG A 128 1.08 7.77 0.56
CA ARG A 128 2.40 8.41 0.40
C ARG A 128 3.12 7.79 -0.78
N ALA A 129 3.69 8.64 -1.62
CA ALA A 129 4.49 8.20 -2.75
C ALA A 129 5.96 8.55 -2.52
N TYR A 130 6.84 7.59 -2.75
CA TYR A 130 8.28 7.77 -2.68
C TYR A 130 8.92 7.51 -4.06
N ASP A 131 9.96 8.26 -4.38
CA ASP A 131 10.84 8.02 -5.53
C ASP A 131 12.29 8.11 -5.05
N ARG A 132 13.04 7.01 -5.18
CA ARG A 132 14.46 6.90 -4.75
C ARG A 132 14.71 7.44 -3.34
N GLY A 133 13.79 7.15 -2.43
CA GLY A 133 13.85 7.52 -1.02
C GLY A 133 13.35 8.93 -0.69
N VAL A 134 12.91 9.71 -1.67
CA VAL A 134 12.32 11.04 -1.47
C VAL A 134 10.80 10.93 -1.51
N MET A 135 10.11 11.50 -0.52
CA MET A 135 8.65 11.57 -0.55
C MET A 135 8.23 12.63 -1.58
N ILE A 136 7.59 12.18 -2.65
CA ILE A 136 7.13 13.05 -3.74
C ILE A 136 5.67 13.47 -3.60
N ARG A 137 4.91 12.77 -2.75
CA ARG A 137 3.49 13.07 -2.50
C ARG A 137 3.06 12.56 -1.12
N ASP A 138 2.31 13.36 -0.38
CA ASP A 138 1.57 12.95 0.82
C ASP A 138 0.11 13.40 0.63
N LEU A 139 -0.82 12.44 0.60
CA LEU A 139 -2.24 12.67 0.37
C LEU A 139 -3.07 12.69 1.66
N ARG A 140 -2.41 12.71 2.83
CA ARG A 140 -3.07 12.78 4.14
C ARG A 140 -4.11 13.88 4.23
N GLU A 141 -3.78 15.08 3.76
CA GLU A 141 -4.68 16.23 3.83
C GLU A 141 -5.74 16.22 2.70
N ARG A 142 -5.37 15.83 1.47
CA ARG A 142 -6.28 15.84 0.30
C ARG A 142 -7.46 14.88 0.49
N TYR A 143 -7.24 13.68 1.03
CA TYR A 143 -8.34 12.73 1.27
C TYR A 143 -9.19 13.08 2.49
N ALA A 144 -8.60 13.66 3.54
CA ALA A 144 -9.38 14.16 4.68
C ALA A 144 -10.40 15.21 4.22
N SER A 145 -10.00 16.14 3.36
CA SER A 145 -10.91 17.16 2.81
C SER A 145 -11.89 16.61 1.77
N PHE A 146 -11.45 15.70 0.89
CA PHE A 146 -12.30 15.12 -0.17
C PHE A 146 -13.38 14.17 0.38
N LEU A 147 -13.05 13.37 1.39
CA LEU A 147 -13.98 12.42 2.00
C LEU A 147 -14.87 13.05 3.07
N ALA A 148 -14.54 14.25 3.58
CA ALA A 148 -15.33 14.96 4.60
C ALA A 148 -16.77 15.32 4.18
N GLY A 149 -17.13 15.16 2.90
CA GLY A 149 -18.49 15.36 2.39
C GLY A 149 -19.03 14.22 1.52
N SER A 150 -18.30 13.11 1.39
CA SER A 150 -18.66 12.01 0.51
C SER A 150 -19.47 10.94 1.25
N SER A 151 -20.58 10.49 0.65
CA SER A 151 -21.54 9.52 1.20
C SER A 151 -20.99 8.10 1.44
N TRP A 152 -19.73 7.85 1.09
CA TRP A 152 -19.05 6.56 1.18
C TRP A 152 -18.37 6.27 2.53
N LEU A 153 -18.27 7.26 3.43
CA LEU A 153 -17.93 6.97 4.82
C LEU A 153 -19.21 6.58 5.58
N PRO A 154 -19.23 5.44 6.31
CA PRO A 154 -20.31 5.22 7.27
C PRO A 154 -20.31 6.42 8.20
N ALA A 155 -21.42 7.15 8.23
CA ALA A 155 -21.58 8.34 9.02
C ALA A 155 -21.13 8.01 10.45
N ARG A 156 -19.96 8.52 10.85
CA ARG A 156 -19.50 8.38 12.23
C ARG A 156 -20.64 8.89 13.09
N GLY A 157 -21.14 8.00 13.94
CA GLY A 157 -22.31 8.24 14.77
C GLY A 157 -22.21 9.59 15.45
N LEU A 158 -23.00 10.54 14.95
CA LEU A 158 -23.47 11.67 15.74
C LEU A 158 -24.37 11.07 16.81
N SER A 159 -23.78 10.70 17.94
CA SER A 159 -24.50 10.49 19.19
C SER A 159 -23.84 11.40 20.21
N LYS A 160 -24.67 12.26 20.79
CA LYS A 160 -24.36 13.36 21.71
C LYS A 160 -23.53 12.95 22.91
#